data_AF-A0A3L8S8G9-F1
#
_entry.id   AF-A0A3L8S8G9-F1
#
_cell.length_a   1.000
_cell.length_b   1.000
_cell.length_c   1.000
_cell.angle_alpha   90.00
_cell.angle_beta   90.00
_cell.angle_gamma   90.00
#
_symmetry.space_group_name_H-M   'P 1'
#
loop_
_entity.id
_entity.type
_entity.pdbx_description
1 polymer ?
#
loop_
_entity_poly.entity_id
_entity_poly.type
_entity_poly.pdbx_seq_one_letter_code
_entity_poly.pdbx_strand_id
1 'polypeptide(L)'
;YNGSRPREEWEMWHPTLIAEALFAISNILSSLRLISLFTANSHLGPLQISLGRMLLDILKFLFIYCLVLLAFANGLNQLYFYYETSASEEPNNCKGIRCEKQNNAFSTLFETLQSLFWSVFGLLNLYVTNVKARHEFTEFVGATMFGTYNVISLVVLLNMLIAMMNNSYQLIAVSYPFSFCWYFSLCASFVRLAASGSLLGC
;
A
#
# COMPACT_ATOMS: atom_id res chain seq x y z
N TYR A 1 4.32 30.89 25.52
CA TYR A 1 3.86 29.50 25.27
C TYR A 1 3.82 28.79 26.61
N ASN A 2 2.71 28.95 27.32
CA ASN A 2 2.55 28.57 28.72
C ASN A 2 1.53 27.44 28.80
N GLY A 3 1.92 26.28 29.35
CA GLY A 3 1.05 25.13 29.58
C GLY A 3 1.36 23.94 28.65
N SER A 4 2.13 22.98 29.13
CA SER A 4 2.26 21.64 28.53
C SER A 4 0.94 20.88 28.70
N ARG A 5 -0.03 21.12 27.80
CA ARG A 5 -1.25 20.31 27.71
C ARG A 5 -0.89 18.85 27.45
N PRO A 6 -1.56 17.89 28.10
CA PRO A 6 -1.34 16.48 27.85
C PRO A 6 -1.58 16.16 26.36
N ARG A 7 -0.80 15.22 25.81
CA ARG A 7 -0.81 14.88 24.37
C ARG A 7 -2.18 14.46 23.86
N GLU A 8 -3.01 13.90 24.74
CA GLU A 8 -4.37 13.45 24.44
C GLU A 8 -5.32 14.60 24.04
N GLU A 9 -5.04 15.83 24.49
CA GLU A 9 -5.85 17.01 24.19
C GLU A 9 -5.40 17.76 22.93
N TRP A 10 -4.37 17.26 22.24
CA TRP A 10 -3.84 17.93 21.06
C TRP A 10 -4.79 17.74 19.88
N GLU A 11 -4.95 18.80 19.08
CA GLU A 11 -5.69 18.71 17.83
C GLU A 11 -5.03 17.74 16.86
N MET A 12 -5.83 17.06 16.04
CA MET A 12 -5.37 16.06 15.06
C MET A 12 -4.28 16.59 14.11
N TRP A 13 -4.32 17.89 13.79
CA TRP A 13 -3.38 18.56 12.88
C TRP A 13 -2.27 19.35 13.61
N HIS A 14 -2.01 19.05 14.88
CA HIS A 14 -0.98 19.73 15.64
C HIS A 14 0.40 19.55 14.96
N PRO A 15 1.17 20.64 14.73
CA PRO A 15 2.39 20.61 13.93
C PRO A 15 3.45 19.64 14.49
N THR A 16 3.51 19.47 15.81
CA THR A 16 4.43 18.49 16.43
C THR A 16 4.08 17.04 16.04
N LEU A 17 2.80 16.67 15.95
CA LEU A 17 2.40 15.31 15.55
C LEU A 17 2.76 15.04 14.08
N ILE A 18 2.55 16.04 13.22
CA ILE A 18 2.92 15.97 11.81
C ILE A 18 4.45 15.84 11.67
N ALA A 19 5.22 16.62 12.44
CA ALA A 19 6.67 16.54 12.45
C ALA A 19 7.18 15.17 12.89
N GLU A 20 6.62 14.60 13.96
CA GLU A 20 6.95 13.24 14.42
C GLU A 20 6.61 12.17 13.36
N ALA A 21 5.45 12.27 12.71
CA ALA A 21 5.04 11.34 11.66
C ALA A 21 5.96 11.40 10.44
N LEU A 22 6.28 12.61 9.96
CA LEU A 22 7.21 12.81 8.85
C LEU A 22 8.63 12.35 9.20
N PHE A 23 9.07 12.57 10.44
CA PHE A 23 10.35 12.09 10.92
C PHE A 23 10.43 10.55 10.90
N ALA A 24 9.37 9.86 11.34
CA ALA A 24 9.29 8.40 11.27
C ALA A 24 9.35 7.88 9.82
N ILE A 25 8.60 8.51 8.89
CA ILE A 25 8.65 8.16 7.46
C ILE A 25 10.04 8.38 6.89
N SER A 26 10.68 9.51 7.22
CA SER A 26 12.05 9.83 6.79
C SER A 26 13.06 8.81 7.28
N ASN A 27 12.95 8.36 8.53
CA ASN A 27 13.83 7.32 9.08
C ASN A 27 13.70 6.00 8.32
N ILE A 28 12.48 5.58 7.97
CA ILE A 28 12.25 4.38 7.15
C ILE A 28 12.93 4.53 5.78
N LEU A 29 12.72 5.66 5.09
CA LEU A 29 13.33 5.93 3.79
C LEU A 29 14.87 5.99 3.87
N SER A 30 15.40 6.57 4.94
CA SER A 30 16.85 6.63 5.20
C SER A 30 17.44 5.23 5.41
N SER A 31 16.80 4.38 6.21
CA SER A 31 17.22 2.99 6.40
C SER A 31 17.08 2.15 5.13
N LEU A 32 16.04 2.35 4.32
CA LEU A 32 15.87 1.68 3.03
C LEU A 32 16.98 2.03 2.03
N ARG A 33 17.60 3.21 2.15
CA ARG A 33 18.75 3.59 1.32
C ARG A 33 19.93 2.63 1.46
N LEU A 34 20.06 1.91 2.58
CA LEU A 34 21.09 0.88 2.75
C LEU A 34 20.96 -0.25 1.72
N ILE A 35 19.75 -0.52 1.21
CA ILE A 35 19.54 -1.50 0.13
C ILE A 35 20.37 -1.11 -1.10
N SER A 36 20.58 0.18 -1.39
CA SER A 36 21.42 0.63 -2.51
C SER A 36 22.90 0.27 -2.36
N LEU A 37 23.39 0.02 -1.14
CA LEU A 37 24.77 -0.44 -0.90
C LEU A 37 24.96 -1.90 -1.33
N PHE A 38 23.90 -2.71 -1.40
CA PHE A 38 23.98 -4.10 -1.88
C PHE A 38 24.39 -4.20 -3.35
N THR A 39 24.26 -3.11 -4.12
CA THR A 39 24.79 -3.02 -5.48
C THR A 39 26.32 -3.15 -5.55
N ALA A 40 27.05 -2.91 -4.46
CA ALA A 40 28.50 -3.06 -4.41
C ALA A 40 28.95 -4.53 -4.28
N ASN A 41 28.07 -5.43 -3.85
CA ASN A 41 28.38 -6.85 -3.69
C ASN A 41 28.17 -7.62 -5.00
N SER A 42 29.11 -8.50 -5.35
CA SER A 42 29.09 -9.27 -6.61
C SER A 42 27.92 -10.25 -6.71
N HIS A 43 27.43 -10.77 -5.59
CA HIS A 43 26.30 -11.71 -5.55
C HIS A 43 24.94 -11.02 -5.45
N LEU A 44 24.83 -9.93 -4.68
CA LEU A 44 23.55 -9.26 -4.41
C LEU A 44 23.23 -8.14 -5.40
N GLY A 45 24.25 -7.55 -6.03
CA GLY A 45 24.07 -6.44 -6.96
C GLY A 45 23.25 -6.80 -8.21
N PRO A 46 23.53 -7.92 -8.90
CA PRO A 46 22.73 -8.30 -10.06
C PRO A 46 21.27 -8.62 -9.70
N LEU A 47 21.03 -9.21 -8.51
CA LEU A 47 19.68 -9.47 -7.99
C LEU A 47 18.91 -8.17 -7.76
N GLN A 48 19.55 -7.15 -7.17
CA GLN A 48 18.93 -5.86 -6.92
C GLN A 48 18.56 -5.12 -8.21
N ILE A 49 19.42 -5.15 -9.23
CA ILE A 49 19.14 -4.53 -10.52
C ILE A 49 17.96 -5.23 -11.22
N SER A 50 17.86 -6.55 -11.09
CA SER A 50 16.71 -7.31 -11.59
C SER A 50 15.40 -6.89 -10.93
N LEU A 51 15.41 -6.71 -9.60
CA LEU A 51 14.25 -6.26 -8.82
C LEU A 51 13.77 -4.88 -9.25
N GLY A 52 14.70 -3.94 -9.48
CA GLY A 52 14.35 -2.58 -9.93
C GLY A 52 13.65 -2.55 -11.29
N ARG A 53 14.05 -3.42 -12.22
CA ARG A 53 13.41 -3.53 -13.54
C ARG A 53 12.04 -4.21 -13.45
N MET A 54 11.91 -5.28 -12.66
CA MET A 54 10.61 -5.92 -12.41
C MET A 54 9.61 -4.97 -11.73
N LEU A 55 10.08 -4.06 -10.86
CA LEU A 55 9.23 -3.10 -10.16
C LEU A 55 8.46 -2.17 -11.14
N LEU A 56 9.06 -1.80 -12.28
CA LEU A 56 8.37 -1.00 -13.30
C LEU A 56 7.21 -1.76 -13.95
N ASP A 57 7.33 -3.09 -14.11
CA ASP A 57 6.24 -3.90 -14.63
C ASP A 57 5.14 -4.11 -13.57
N ILE A 58 5.52 -4.24 -12.30
CA ILE A 58 4.58 -4.28 -11.17
C ILE A 58 3.77 -2.98 -11.09
N LEU A 59 4.40 -1.80 -11.29
CA LEU A 59 3.69 -0.52 -11.27
C LEU A 59 2.63 -0.40 -12.37
N LYS A 60 2.90 -0.92 -13.58
CA LYS A 60 1.91 -0.96 -14.66
C LYS A 60 0.73 -1.85 -14.29
N PHE A 61 0.98 -2.99 -13.66
CA PHE A 61 -0.06 -3.89 -13.20
C PHE A 61 -0.86 -3.29 -12.04
N LEU A 62 -0.20 -2.59 -11.13
CA LEU A 62 -0.84 -1.88 -10.02
C LEU A 62 -1.85 -0.83 -10.51
N PHE A 63 -1.58 -0.18 -11.64
CA PHE A 63 -2.54 0.75 -12.25
C PHE A 63 -3.87 0.06 -12.62
N ILE A 64 -3.81 -1.13 -13.22
CA ILE A 64 -5.01 -1.92 -13.54
C ILE A 64 -5.74 -2.32 -12.26
N TYR A 65 -4.99 -2.75 -11.24
CA TYR A 65 -5.57 -3.07 -9.93
C TYR A 65 -6.28 -1.86 -9.30
N CYS A 66 -5.69 -0.65 -9.35
CA CYS A 66 -6.31 0.57 -8.85
C CYS A 66 -7.63 0.90 -9.57
N LEU A 67 -7.74 0.65 -10.87
CA LEU A 67 -8.99 0.84 -11.62
C LEU A 67 -10.09 -0.12 -11.15
N VAL A 68 -9.75 -1.39 -10.94
CA VAL A 68 -10.68 -2.39 -10.38
C VAL A 68 -11.11 -1.97 -8.98
N LEU A 69 -10.16 -1.61 -8.12
CA LEU A 69 -10.42 -1.18 -6.75
C LEU A 69 -11.34 0.06 -6.71
N LEU A 70 -11.12 1.06 -7.55
CA LEU A 70 -12.00 2.23 -7.67
C LEU A 70 -13.41 1.87 -8.16
N ALA A 71 -13.53 0.99 -9.16
CA ALA A 71 -14.83 0.56 -9.68
C ALA A 71 -15.68 -0.14 -8.60
N PHE A 72 -15.09 -1.09 -7.88
CA PHE A 72 -15.77 -1.77 -6.78
C PHE A 72 -16.02 -0.84 -5.59
N ALA A 73 -15.11 0.10 -5.30
CA ALA A 73 -15.32 1.09 -4.25
C ALA A 73 -16.52 1.99 -4.55
N ASN A 74 -16.65 2.46 -5.79
CA ASN A 74 -17.81 3.25 -6.21
C ASN A 74 -19.11 2.44 -6.09
N GLY A 75 -19.11 1.18 -6.51
CA GLY A 75 -20.27 0.29 -6.43
C GLY A 75 -20.73 0.02 -4.99
N LEU A 76 -19.79 -0.31 -4.10
CA LEU A 76 -20.10 -0.57 -2.68
C LEU A 76 -20.48 0.72 -1.95
N ASN A 77 -19.78 1.83 -2.19
CA ASN A 77 -20.15 3.12 -1.61
C ASN A 77 -21.57 3.52 -2.03
N GLN A 78 -21.93 3.37 -3.31
CA GLN A 78 -23.29 3.67 -3.78
C GLN A 78 -24.37 2.82 -3.09
N LEU A 79 -24.06 1.56 -2.78
CA LEU A 79 -24.99 0.64 -2.10
C LEU A 79 -25.14 0.96 -0.60
N TYR A 80 -24.03 1.29 0.06
CA TYR A 80 -23.96 1.45 1.52
C TYR A 80 -24.01 2.90 2.01
N PHE A 81 -23.97 3.90 1.13
CA PHE A 81 -23.99 5.33 1.48
C PHE A 81 -25.15 5.73 2.39
N TYR A 82 -26.33 5.13 2.19
CA TYR A 82 -27.52 5.44 2.99
C TYR A 82 -27.54 4.83 4.39
N TYR A 83 -26.63 3.91 4.69
CA TYR A 83 -26.55 3.22 5.99
C TYR A 83 -25.47 3.80 6.90
N GLU A 84 -25.02 5.02 6.65
CA GLU A 84 -24.03 5.70 7.49
C GLU A 84 -24.59 5.93 8.91
N THR A 85 -23.89 5.39 9.93
CA THR A 85 -24.19 5.68 11.34
C THR A 85 -23.22 6.72 11.90
N SER A 86 -23.72 7.51 12.85
CA SER A 86 -22.89 8.50 13.57
C SER A 86 -21.96 7.80 14.57
N ALA A 87 -20.78 8.38 14.80
CA ALA A 87 -19.79 7.82 15.74
C ALA A 87 -20.34 7.67 17.17
N SER A 88 -21.31 8.50 17.56
CA SER A 88 -21.99 8.47 18.86
C SER A 88 -22.92 7.26 19.06
N GLU A 89 -23.29 6.56 17.99
CA GLU A 89 -24.16 5.38 18.04
C GLU A 89 -23.39 4.06 18.11
N GLU A 90 -22.06 4.13 18.02
CA GLU A 90 -21.17 2.98 18.02
C GLU A 90 -20.47 2.83 19.38
N PRO A 91 -20.20 1.59 19.83
CA PRO A 91 -19.51 1.36 21.09
C PRO A 91 -18.14 2.06 21.10
N ASN A 92 -17.81 2.71 22.22
CA ASN A 92 -16.58 3.48 22.43
C ASN A 92 -16.39 4.73 21.55
N ASN A 93 -17.45 5.26 20.93
CA ASN A 93 -17.38 6.44 20.05
C ASN A 93 -16.35 6.29 18.90
N CYS A 94 -16.09 5.06 18.46
CA CYS A 94 -15.10 4.74 17.43
C CYS A 94 -15.81 4.44 16.10
N LYS A 95 -15.41 5.15 15.04
CA LYS A 95 -15.93 4.99 13.67
C LYS A 95 -14.83 4.50 12.73
N GLY A 96 -15.17 3.52 11.90
CA GLY A 96 -14.35 3.03 10.79
C GLY A 96 -13.78 1.63 11.01
N ILE A 97 -12.97 1.18 10.04
CA ILE A 97 -12.41 -0.18 10.02
C ILE A 97 -11.28 -0.42 11.02
N ARG A 98 -10.78 0.63 11.66
CA ARG A 98 -9.67 0.58 12.62
C ARG A 98 -10.13 0.37 14.07
N CYS A 99 -11.44 0.29 14.30
CA CYS A 99 -12.04 0.02 15.60
C CYS A 99 -12.01 -1.48 15.90
N GLU A 100 -12.05 -1.83 17.19
CA GLU A 100 -12.12 -3.24 17.65
C GLU A 100 -13.27 -3.99 16.97
N LYS A 101 -14.45 -3.35 16.91
CA LYS A 101 -15.57 -3.78 16.09
C LYS A 101 -15.64 -2.92 14.83
N GLN A 102 -15.21 -3.48 13.71
CA GLN A 102 -15.28 -2.85 12.39
C GLN A 102 -16.72 -2.42 12.09
N ASN A 103 -16.92 -1.12 11.87
CA ASN A 103 -18.21 -0.51 11.53
C ASN A 103 -18.03 0.47 10.36
N ASN A 104 -19.13 0.79 9.67
CA ASN A 104 -19.16 1.81 8.62
C ASN A 104 -18.07 1.67 7.53
N ALA A 105 -17.70 0.43 7.20
CA ALA A 105 -16.60 0.15 6.26
C ALA A 105 -16.83 0.73 4.85
N PHE A 106 -18.09 0.87 4.45
CA PHE A 106 -18.49 1.26 3.09
C PHE A 106 -19.28 2.58 3.04
N SER A 107 -19.27 3.37 4.12
CA SER A 107 -20.12 4.56 4.23
C SER A 107 -19.57 5.77 3.47
N THR A 108 -18.25 5.84 3.31
CA THR A 108 -17.60 6.87 2.47
C THR A 108 -16.68 6.20 1.45
N LEU A 109 -16.43 6.90 0.34
CA LEU A 109 -15.56 6.37 -0.72
C LEU A 109 -14.15 6.10 -0.19
N PHE A 110 -13.61 6.98 0.67
CA PHE A 110 -12.27 6.80 1.24
C PHE A 110 -12.19 5.60 2.18
N GLU A 111 -13.16 5.43 3.10
CA GLU A 111 -13.24 4.25 3.96
C GLU A 111 -13.44 2.97 3.15
N THR A 112 -14.24 3.03 2.07
CA THR A 112 -14.45 1.90 1.16
C THR A 112 -13.15 1.49 0.47
N LEU A 113 -12.36 2.45 -0.03
CA LEU A 113 -11.05 2.19 -0.63
C LEU A 113 -10.09 1.53 0.37
N GLN A 114 -10.04 2.05 1.60
CA GLN A 114 -9.22 1.46 2.66
C GLN A 114 -9.69 0.04 3.01
N SER A 115 -10.99 -0.17 3.14
CA SER A 115 -11.59 -1.48 3.46
C SER A 115 -11.25 -2.52 2.41
N LEU A 116 -11.41 -2.18 1.12
CA LEU A 116 -11.07 -3.06 0.01
C LEU A 116 -9.56 -3.35 -0.02
N PHE A 117 -8.71 -2.34 0.20
CA PHE A 117 -7.26 -2.55 0.31
C PHE A 117 -6.89 -3.54 1.42
N TRP A 118 -7.43 -3.37 2.62
CA TRP A 118 -7.14 -4.26 3.76
C TRP A 118 -7.74 -5.66 3.60
N SER A 119 -8.82 -5.80 2.82
CA SER A 119 -9.42 -7.11 2.56
C SER A 119 -8.52 -8.06 1.77
N VAL A 120 -7.61 -7.54 0.93
CA VAL A 120 -6.61 -8.37 0.22
C VAL A 120 -5.68 -9.09 1.20
N PHE A 121 -5.42 -8.52 2.38
CA PHE A 121 -4.63 -9.17 3.42
C PHE A 121 -5.47 -10.06 4.36
N GLY A 122 -6.77 -10.18 4.11
CA GLY A 122 -7.69 -10.96 4.96
C GLY A 122 -7.99 -10.32 6.32
N LEU A 123 -7.73 -9.02 6.48
CA LEU A 123 -7.94 -8.28 7.74
C LEU A 123 -9.35 -7.69 7.89
N LEU A 124 -10.18 -7.80 6.85
CA LEU A 124 -11.56 -7.34 6.86
C LEU A 124 -12.50 -8.54 7.07
N ASN A 125 -13.33 -8.48 8.10
CA ASN A 125 -14.29 -9.55 8.40
C ASN A 125 -15.56 -9.45 7.56
N LEU A 126 -16.22 -10.58 7.29
CA LEU A 126 -17.45 -10.59 6.48
C LEU A 126 -18.62 -9.83 7.14
N TYR A 127 -18.69 -9.78 8.47
CA TYR A 127 -19.82 -9.13 9.17
C TYR A 127 -19.93 -7.62 8.91
N VAL A 128 -18.92 -6.99 8.30
CA VAL A 128 -18.96 -5.55 7.93
C VAL A 128 -19.96 -5.25 6.82
N THR A 129 -20.43 -6.26 6.08
CA THR A 129 -21.49 -6.11 5.07
C THR A 129 -22.90 -6.11 5.67
N ASN A 130 -23.05 -6.44 6.95
CA ASN A 130 -24.34 -6.46 7.63
C ASN A 130 -24.74 -5.04 8.03
N VAL A 131 -26.02 -4.73 7.87
CA VAL A 131 -26.61 -3.44 8.21
C VAL A 131 -27.50 -3.57 9.45
N LYS A 132 -27.63 -2.49 10.23
CA LYS A 132 -28.50 -2.48 11.42
C LYS A 132 -29.98 -2.68 11.04
N ALA A 133 -30.39 -2.17 9.87
CA ALA A 133 -31.72 -2.37 9.31
C ALA A 133 -31.77 -3.72 8.57
N ARG A 134 -32.78 -4.55 8.85
CA ARG A 134 -32.92 -5.90 8.26
C ARG A 134 -33.30 -5.86 6.78
N HIS A 135 -32.34 -5.51 5.92
CA HIS A 135 -32.46 -5.55 4.47
C HIS A 135 -31.60 -6.69 3.91
N GLU A 136 -32.10 -7.92 4.03
CA GLU A 136 -31.38 -9.13 3.60
C GLU A 136 -30.93 -9.07 2.14
N PHE A 137 -31.72 -8.42 1.26
CA PHE A 137 -31.35 -8.26 -0.15
C PHE A 137 -30.10 -7.38 -0.33
N THR A 138 -30.04 -6.24 0.36
CA THR A 138 -28.89 -5.33 0.27
C THR A 138 -27.64 -5.98 0.86
N GLU A 139 -27.77 -6.67 1.99
CA GLU A 139 -26.68 -7.43 2.61
C GLU A 139 -26.15 -8.52 1.68
N PHE A 140 -27.05 -9.27 1.04
CA PHE A 140 -26.68 -10.31 0.10
C PHE A 140 -25.97 -9.76 -1.14
N VAL A 141 -26.48 -8.67 -1.73
CA VAL A 141 -25.84 -8.02 -2.89
C VAL A 141 -24.48 -7.46 -2.52
N GLY A 142 -24.36 -6.80 -1.37
CA GLY A 142 -23.09 -6.26 -0.88
C GLY A 142 -22.06 -7.34 -0.58
N ALA A 143 -22.46 -8.42 0.08
CA ALA A 143 -21.61 -9.60 0.31
C ALA A 143 -21.18 -10.26 -1.01
N THR A 144 -22.07 -10.33 -2.00
CA THR A 144 -21.75 -10.85 -3.33
C THR A 144 -20.76 -9.96 -4.07
N MET A 145 -20.97 -8.64 -4.07
CA MET A 145 -20.03 -7.68 -4.68
C MET A 145 -18.65 -7.76 -4.02
N PHE A 146 -18.60 -7.82 -2.68
CA PHE A 146 -17.35 -8.01 -1.95
C PHE A 146 -16.69 -9.36 -2.25
N GLY A 147 -17.46 -10.44 -2.35
CA GLY A 147 -16.97 -11.77 -2.73
C GLY A 147 -16.36 -11.78 -4.14
N THR A 148 -17.06 -11.20 -5.13
CA THR A 148 -16.54 -11.10 -6.50
C THR A 148 -15.27 -10.24 -6.58
N TYR A 149 -15.19 -9.14 -5.83
CA TYR A 149 -13.96 -8.35 -5.69
C TYR A 149 -12.79 -9.19 -5.17
N ASN A 150 -13.01 -10.01 -4.14
CA ASN A 150 -11.97 -10.89 -3.59
C ASN A 150 -11.53 -11.94 -4.60
N VAL A 151 -12.46 -12.57 -5.33
CA VAL A 151 -12.11 -13.54 -6.39
C VAL A 151 -11.27 -12.87 -7.49
N ILE A 152 -11.69 -11.71 -7.99
CA ILE A 152 -10.95 -10.99 -9.04
C ILE A 152 -9.56 -10.57 -8.52
N SER A 153 -9.49 -10.00 -7.32
CA SER A 153 -8.23 -9.45 -6.78
C SER A 153 -7.24 -10.53 -6.35
N LEU A 154 -7.68 -11.50 -5.55
CA LEU A 154 -6.81 -12.52 -4.96
C LEU A 154 -6.56 -13.72 -5.86
N VAL A 155 -7.53 -14.11 -6.69
CA VAL A 155 -7.38 -15.29 -7.55
C VAL A 155 -6.92 -14.90 -8.94
N VAL A 156 -7.52 -13.89 -9.56
CA VAL A 156 -7.18 -13.55 -10.95
C VAL A 156 -5.96 -12.62 -11.00
N LEU A 157 -6.06 -11.45 -10.38
CA LEU A 157 -5.03 -10.41 -10.50
C LEU A 157 -3.72 -10.82 -9.83
N LEU A 158 -3.77 -11.39 -8.61
CA LEU A 158 -2.56 -11.85 -7.94
C LEU A 158 -1.84 -12.96 -8.73
N ASN A 159 -2.57 -13.94 -9.27
CA ASN A 159 -1.96 -15.00 -10.09
C ASN A 159 -1.39 -14.46 -11.42
N MET A 160 -2.07 -13.50 -12.05
CA MET A 160 -1.54 -12.82 -13.23
C MET A 160 -0.29 -12.00 -12.91
N LEU A 161 -0.24 -11.33 -11.76
CA LEU A 161 0.95 -10.59 -11.32
C LEU A 161 2.16 -11.52 -11.15
N ILE A 162 1.96 -12.68 -10.50
CA ILE A 162 3.01 -13.69 -10.34
C ILE A 162 3.46 -14.21 -11.71
N ALA A 163 2.54 -14.50 -12.62
CA ALA A 163 2.87 -14.97 -13.97
C ALA A 163 3.68 -13.92 -14.77
N MET A 164 3.29 -12.65 -14.69
CA MET A 164 4.00 -11.54 -15.33
C MET A 164 5.39 -11.34 -14.72
N MET A 165 5.52 -11.43 -13.39
CA MET A 165 6.81 -11.36 -12.71
C MET A 165 7.74 -12.50 -13.12
N ASN A 166 7.23 -13.73 -13.21
CA ASN A 166 8.02 -14.88 -13.66
C ASN A 166 8.51 -14.71 -15.10
N ASN A 167 7.66 -14.24 -16.02
CA ASN A 167 8.06 -13.99 -17.40
C ASN A 167 9.08 -12.84 -17.50
N SER A 168 8.84 -11.73 -16.81
CA SER A 168 9.78 -10.59 -16.77
C SER A 168 11.14 -11.01 -16.19
N TYR A 169 11.16 -11.83 -15.13
CA TYR A 169 12.39 -12.38 -14.55
C TYR A 169 13.19 -13.22 -15.58
N GLN A 170 12.52 -14.12 -16.30
CA GLN A 170 13.17 -14.95 -17.33
C GLN A 170 13.71 -14.10 -18.50
N LEU A 171 12.94 -13.11 -18.96
CA LEU A 171 13.37 -12.20 -20.03
C LEU A 171 14.59 -11.37 -19.62
N ILE A 172 14.64 -10.87 -18.38
CA ILE A 172 15.78 -10.12 -17.86
C ILE A 172 17.01 -11.01 -17.72
N ALA A 173 16.83 -12.26 -17.26
CA ALA A 173 17.90 -13.23 -17.11
C ALA A 173 18.58 -13.62 -18.43
N VAL A 174 17.81 -13.65 -19.53
CA VAL A 174 18.30 -14.05 -20.85
C VAL A 174 18.79 -12.86 -21.69
N SER A 175 18.12 -11.70 -21.63
CA SER A 175 18.41 -10.56 -22.52
C SER A 175 19.63 -9.74 -22.10
N TYR A 176 19.99 -9.75 -20.82
CA TYR A 176 21.18 -9.10 -20.31
C TYR A 176 21.87 -10.07 -19.37
N PRO A 177 23.14 -10.46 -19.59
CA PRO A 177 23.87 -11.18 -18.57
C PRO A 177 23.86 -10.30 -17.32
N PHE A 178 23.27 -10.81 -16.24
CA PHE A 178 23.14 -10.14 -14.96
C PHE A 178 24.45 -9.44 -14.53
N SER A 179 25.58 -10.08 -14.82
CA SER A 179 26.94 -9.55 -14.64
C SER A 179 27.20 -8.25 -15.42
N PHE A 180 26.83 -8.16 -16.70
CA PHE A 180 27.08 -6.98 -17.53
C PHE A 180 26.27 -5.76 -17.06
N CYS A 181 24.98 -5.96 -16.75
CA CYS A 181 24.13 -4.88 -16.23
C CYS A 181 24.61 -4.40 -14.85
N TRP A 182 25.14 -5.31 -14.04
CA TRP A 182 25.76 -5.00 -12.76
C TRP A 182 27.08 -4.22 -12.92
N TYR A 183 28.00 -4.66 -13.79
CA TYR A 183 29.24 -3.93 -14.06
C TYR A 183 28.99 -2.51 -14.57
N PHE A 184 27.98 -2.32 -15.44
CA PHE A 184 27.58 -0.99 -15.91
C PHE A 184 27.05 -0.10 -14.77
N SER A 185 26.18 -0.64 -13.91
CA SER A 185 25.67 0.09 -12.75
C SER A 185 26.76 0.40 -11.73
N LEU A 186 27.70 -0.52 -11.50
CA LEU A 186 28.84 -0.34 -10.61
C LEU A 186 29.77 0.76 -11.13
N CYS A 187 30.09 0.72 -12.43
CA CYS A 187 30.92 1.74 -13.08
C CYS A 187 30.25 3.12 -13.01
N ALA A 188 28.94 3.21 -13.26
CA ALA A 188 28.18 4.45 -13.11
C ALA A 188 28.17 4.99 -11.66
N SER A 189 28.05 4.11 -10.66
CA SER A 189 28.15 4.50 -9.24
C SER A 189 29.54 5.02 -8.87
N PHE A 190 30.60 4.36 -9.34
CA PHE A 190 31.98 4.83 -9.14
C PHE A 190 32.27 6.16 -9.85
N VAL A 191 31.77 6.35 -11.07
CA VAL A 191 31.88 7.61 -11.81
C VAL A 191 31.15 8.74 -11.08
N ARG A 192 29.96 8.50 -10.52
CA ARG A 192 29.26 9.48 -9.67
C ARG A 192 30.05 9.79 -8.40
N LEU A 193 30.63 8.78 -7.75
CA LEU A 193 31.46 8.99 -6.56
C LEU A 193 32.69 9.85 -6.89
N ALA A 194 33.35 9.56 -8.02
CA ALA A 194 34.50 10.32 -8.50
C ALA A 194 34.13 11.76 -8.90
N ALA A 195 32.96 11.95 -9.51
CA ALA A 195 32.46 13.28 -9.89
C ALA A 195 31.95 14.10 -8.69
N SER A 196 31.45 13.45 -7.63
CA SER A 196 30.91 14.14 -6.45
C SER A 196 31.97 14.71 -5.51
N GLY A 197 33.27 14.48 -5.75
CA GLY A 197 34.37 15.29 -5.19
C GLY A 197 34.30 15.60 -3.69
N SER A 198 33.64 14.76 -2.90
CA SER A 198 33.47 14.92 -1.46
C SER A 198 34.36 13.92 -0.75
N LEU A 199 35.64 13.95 -1.12
CA LEU A 199 36.67 13.77 -0.10
C LEU A 199 36.46 14.92 0.88
N LEU A 200 36.10 14.59 2.12
CA LEU A 200 36.16 15.54 3.22
C LEU A 200 37.48 16.31 3.09
N GLY A 201 37.38 17.61 2.82
CA GLY A 201 38.49 18.51 3.08
C GLY A 201 38.77 18.43 4.57
N CYS A 202 39.88 17.78 4.93
CA CYS A 202 40.67 18.24 6.05
C CYS A 202 41.22 19.63 5.73
#